data_AF-A0A4R5AKH8-F1
#
_entry.id   AF-A0A4R5AKH8-F1
#
_cell.length_a   1.000
_cell.length_b   1.000
_cell.length_c   1.000
_cell.angle_alpha   90.00
_cell.angle_beta   90.00
_cell.angle_gamma   90.00
#
_symmetry.space_group_name_H-M   'P 1'
#
loop_
_entity.id
_entity.type
_entity.pdbx_description
1 polymer ?
#
loop_
_entity_poly.entity_id
_entity_poly.type
_entity_poly.pdbx_seq_one_letter_code
_entity_poly.pdbx_strand_id
1 'polypeptide(L)'
;MADDREQKAGELAMHAFKTAGNLQLLIEHMEICGFRTDEYGREDLARVANSLRGMSVRAAMSSGDDDILRAVTGRDDLGRL
;
A
#
# COMPACT_ATOMS: atom_id res chain seq x y z
N MET A 1 -25.15 -0.80 5.74
CA MET A 1 -24.82 -0.15 4.45
C MET A 1 -23.68 0.86 4.55
N ALA A 2 -23.61 1.75 5.56
CA ALA A 2 -22.42 2.59 5.79
C ALA A 2 -21.24 1.73 6.29
N ASP A 3 -21.52 0.88 7.29
CA ASP A 3 -20.60 -0.10 7.89
C ASP A 3 -19.92 -1.01 6.84
N ASP A 4 -20.70 -1.55 5.89
CA ASP A 4 -20.15 -2.40 4.81
C ASP A 4 -19.18 -1.67 3.87
N ARG A 5 -19.32 -0.35 3.72
CA ARG A 5 -18.43 0.45 2.86
C ARG A 5 -17.14 0.79 3.59
N GLU A 6 -17.24 1.12 4.87
CA GLU A 6 -16.10 1.38 5.77
C GLU A 6 -15.23 0.13 5.92
N GLN A 7 -15.83 -1.03 6.16
CA GLN A 7 -15.13 -2.31 6.22
C GLN A 7 -14.40 -2.62 4.91
N LYS A 8 -15.06 -2.48 3.76
CA LYS A 8 -14.44 -2.71 2.44
C LYS A 8 -13.30 -1.73 2.14
N ALA A 9 -13.41 -0.48 2.61
CA ALA A 9 -12.33 0.49 2.49
C ALA A 9 -11.11 0.06 3.31
N GLY A 10 -11.33 -0.46 4.52
CA GLY A 10 -10.27 -1.01 5.36
C GLY A 10 -9.55 -2.21 4.74
N GLU A 11 -10.33 -3.16 4.20
CA GLU A 11 -9.78 -4.31 3.47
C GLU A 11 -8.96 -3.89 2.26
N LEU A 12 -9.48 -2.94 1.46
CA LEU A 12 -8.77 -2.38 0.32
C LEU A 12 -7.47 -1.70 0.74
N ALA A 13 -7.48 -0.96 1.84
CA ALA A 13 -6.30 -0.29 2.38
C ALA A 13 -5.18 -1.28 2.69
N MET A 14 -5.50 -2.33 3.45
CA MET A 14 -4.55 -3.36 3.83
C MET A 14 -4.05 -4.16 2.63
N HIS A 15 -4.94 -4.49 1.68
CA HIS A 15 -4.56 -5.20 0.47
C HIS A 15 -3.60 -4.39 -0.40
N ALA A 16 -3.90 -3.11 -0.63
CA ALA A 16 -3.06 -2.21 -1.41
C ALA A 16 -1.69 -1.99 -0.75
N PHE A 17 -1.65 -1.81 0.59
CA PHE A 17 -0.42 -1.65 1.35
C PHE A 17 0.50 -2.89 1.23
N LYS A 18 -0.05 -4.08 1.48
CA LYS A 18 0.70 -5.35 1.37
C LYS A 18 1.19 -5.60 -0.05
N THR A 19 0.34 -5.36 -1.04
CA THR A 19 0.69 -5.54 -2.47
C THR A 19 1.84 -4.61 -2.86
N ALA A 20 1.81 -3.35 -2.42
CA ALA A 20 2.91 -2.42 -2.67
C ALA A 20 4.23 -2.89 -2.05
N GLY A 21 4.21 -3.42 -0.82
CA GLY A 21 5.38 -4.01 -0.18
C GLY A 21 5.94 -5.20 -0.97
N ASN A 22 5.08 -6.12 -1.40
CA ASN A 22 5.49 -7.28 -2.19
C ASN A 22 6.10 -6.89 -3.55
N LEU A 23 5.56 -5.84 -4.19
CA LEU A 23 6.14 -5.32 -5.44
C LEU A 23 7.53 -4.72 -5.21
N GLN A 24 7.77 -4.03 -4.10
CA GLN A 24 9.10 -3.53 -3.78
C GLN A 24 10.10 -4.66 -3.55
N LEU A 25 9.71 -5.69 -2.80
CA LEU A 25 10.54 -6.88 -2.61
C LEU A 25 10.87 -7.57 -3.94
N LEU A 26 9.91 -7.63 -4.86
CA LEU A 26 10.15 -8.16 -6.21
C LEU A 26 11.16 -7.30 -6.99
N ILE A 27 11.02 -5.97 -6.95
CA ILE A 27 11.96 -5.05 -7.63
C ILE A 27 13.39 -5.21 -7.09
N GLU A 28 13.53 -5.30 -5.77
CA GLU A 28 14.83 -5.56 -5.12
C GLU A 28 15.40 -6.91 -5.54
N HIS A 29 14.58 -7.97 -5.56
CA HIS A 29 15.00 -9.28 -6.00
C HIS A 29 15.44 -9.29 -7.47
N MET A 30 14.71 -8.60 -8.35
CA MET A 30 15.08 -8.44 -9.76
C MET A 30 16.44 -7.76 -9.91
N GLU A 31 16.75 -6.76 -9.07
CA GLU A 31 18.06 -6.10 -9.05
C GLU A 31 19.18 -7.07 -8.66
N ILE A 32 18.98 -7.82 -7.57
CA ILE A 32 19.96 -8.79 -7.06
C ILE A 32 20.27 -9.88 -8.10
N CYS A 33 19.23 -10.39 -8.76
CA CYS A 33 19.38 -11.47 -9.75
C CYS A 33 19.75 -10.98 -11.15
N GLY A 34 19.82 -9.66 -11.38
CA GLY A 34 20.04 -9.10 -12.72
C GLY A 34 18.91 -9.38 -13.71
N PHE A 35 17.71 -9.70 -13.21
CA PHE A 35 16.55 -10.03 -14.04
C PHE A 35 15.93 -8.76 -14.63
N ARG A 36 15.77 -8.73 -15.95
CA ARG A 36 15.12 -7.64 -16.68
C ARG A 36 13.96 -8.23 -17.48
N THR A 37 12.76 -7.71 -17.31
CA THR A 37 11.63 -8.04 -18.18
C THR A 37 11.54 -6.96 -19.26
N ASP A 38 11.26 -7.38 -20.48
CA ASP A 38 11.12 -6.45 -21.61
C ASP A 38 9.77 -5.70 -21.57
N GLU A 39 8.79 -6.21 -20.79
CA GLU A 39 7.41 -5.70 -20.74
C GLU A 39 7.14 -4.76 -19.56
N TYR A 40 7.83 -4.92 -18.42
CA TYR A 40 7.63 -4.12 -17.22
C TYR A 40 8.95 -3.74 -16.58
N GLY A 41 9.45 -2.56 -16.91
CA GLY A 41 10.66 -2.05 -16.28
C GLY A 41 10.49 -1.94 -14.76
N ARG A 42 11.62 -2.01 -14.03
CA ARG A 42 11.62 -1.77 -12.57
C ARG A 42 10.95 -0.45 -12.19
N GLU A 43 11.10 0.57 -13.03
CA GLU A 43 10.48 1.88 -12.85
C GLU A 43 8.94 1.81 -12.90
N ASP A 44 8.37 0.99 -13.77
CA ASP A 44 6.92 0.81 -13.86
C ASP A 44 6.37 0.10 -12.64
N LEU A 45 7.05 -0.97 -12.21
CA LEU A 45 6.70 -1.67 -10.97
C LEU A 45 6.81 -0.73 -9.76
N ALA A 46 7.84 0.13 -9.72
CA ALA A 46 8.00 1.12 -8.66
C ALA A 46 6.88 2.18 -8.69
N ARG A 47 6.47 2.65 -9.88
CA ARG A 47 5.33 3.55 -10.06
C ARG A 47 4.03 2.92 -9.57
N VAL A 48 3.78 1.64 -9.87
CA VAL A 48 2.61 0.90 -9.40
C VAL A 48 2.63 0.75 -7.88
N ALA A 49 3.77 0.33 -7.30
CA ALA A 49 3.91 0.20 -5.85
C ALA A 49 3.64 1.53 -5.12
N ASN A 50 4.17 2.65 -5.63
CA ASN A 50 3.92 3.98 -5.06
C ASN A 50 2.45 4.40 -5.18
N SER A 51 1.81 4.10 -6.31
CA SER A 51 0.38 4.38 -6.51
C SER A 51 -0.50 3.59 -5.55
N LEU A 52 -0.16 2.31 -5.32
CA LEU A 52 -0.83 1.44 -4.36
C LEU A 52 -0.66 1.94 -2.92
N ARG A 53 0.54 2.43 -2.54
CA ARG A 53 0.73 3.11 -1.24
C ARG A 53 -0.14 4.35 -1.08
N GLY A 54 -0.22 5.19 -2.11
CA GLY A 54 -1.10 6.36 -2.06
C GLY A 54 -2.58 5.97 -1.94
N MET A 55 -2.99 4.90 -2.62
CA MET A 55 -4.34 4.35 -2.53
C MET A 55 -4.63 3.77 -1.15
N SER A 56 -3.68 3.03 -0.56
CA SER A 56 -3.88 2.43 0.76
C SER A 56 -4.13 3.48 1.83
N VAL A 57 -3.39 4.60 1.81
CA VAL A 57 -3.59 5.70 2.75
C VAL A 57 -4.98 6.32 2.58
N ARG A 58 -5.41 6.61 1.34
CA ARG A 58 -6.75 7.18 1.10
C ARG A 58 -7.87 6.22 1.52
N ALA A 59 -7.72 4.93 1.24
CA ALA A 59 -8.70 3.93 1.62
C ALA A 59 -8.78 3.77 3.15
N ALA A 60 -7.64 3.82 3.85
CA ALA A 60 -7.60 3.79 5.32
C ALA A 60 -8.27 5.02 5.94
N MET A 61 -8.05 6.21 5.39
CA MET A 61 -8.77 7.41 5.85
C MET A 61 -10.29 7.29 5.67
N SER A 62 -10.74 6.62 4.60
CA SER A 62 -12.15 6.40 4.32
C SER A 62 -12.79 5.25 5.11
N SER A 63 -12.01 4.40 5.77
CA SER A 63 -12.57 3.30 6.58
C SER A 63 -13.02 3.73 7.97
N GLY A 64 -12.59 4.91 8.44
CA GLY A 64 -12.87 5.37 9.80
C GLY A 64 -12.21 4.53 10.90
N ASP A 65 -11.32 3.60 10.52
CA ASP A 65 -10.64 2.67 11.42
C ASP A 65 -9.20 3.16 11.66
N ASP A 66 -8.96 3.72 12.84
CA ASP A 66 -7.68 4.28 13.24
C ASP A 66 -6.56 3.22 13.31
N ASP A 67 -6.89 1.96 13.59
CA ASP A 67 -5.90 0.88 13.65
C ASP A 67 -5.42 0.54 12.23
N ILE A 68 -6.31 0.54 11.25
CA ILE A 68 -5.95 0.37 9.84
C ILE A 68 -5.12 1.57 9.36
N LEU A 69 -5.51 2.79 9.71
CA LEU A 69 -4.75 3.99 9.35
C LEU A 69 -3.34 3.97 9.93
N ARG A 70 -3.17 3.56 11.19
CA ARG A 70 -1.86 3.36 11.83
C ARG A 70 -1.05 2.29 11.13
N ALA A 71 -1.64 1.12 10.86
CA ALA A 71 -0.97 0.01 10.20
C ALA A 71 -0.43 0.39 8.80
N VAL A 72 -1.18 1.19 8.04
CA VAL A 72 -0.81 1.60 6.68
C VAL A 72 0.19 2.76 6.67
N THR A 73 0.08 3.71 7.61
CA THR A 73 0.92 4.92 7.62
C THR A 73 2.17 4.80 8.48
N GLY A 74 2.24 3.82 9.39
CA GLY A 74 3.33 3.66 10.35
C GLY A 74 3.45 4.82 11.35
N ARG A 75 2.43 5.69 11.44
CA ARG A 75 2.38 6.77 12.43
C ARG A 75 1.65 6.27 13.67
N ASP A 76 2.40 5.84 14.68
CA ASP A 76 1.85 5.50 16.00
C ASP A 76 1.28 6.73 16.75
N ASP A 77 1.61 7.94 16.31
CA ASP A 77 1.25 9.19 16.97
C ASP A 77 0.68 10.23 15.98
N LEU A 78 -0.65 10.25 15.81
CA LEU A 78 -1.34 11.54 15.62
C LEU A 78 -1.38 12.19 17.02
N GLY A 79 -0.34 12.96 17.34
CA GLY A 79 -0.13 13.60 18.65
C GLY A 79 -1.40 14.24 19.22
N ARG A 80 -1.62 14.27 20.55
CA ARG A 80 -0.64 14.78 21.53
C ARG A 80 0.24 15.89 20.93
N LEU A 81 -0.40 16.85 20.28
CA LEU A 81 0.09 18.21 20.04
C LEU A 81 -1.04 19.17 20.41
#